data_AF-A0A1C5RYS3-F1
#
_entry.id   AF-A0A1C5RYS3-F1
#
_cell.length_a   1.000
_cell.length_b   1.000
_cell.length_c   1.000
_cell.angle_alpha   90.00
_cell.angle_beta   90.00
_cell.angle_gamma   90.00
#
_symmetry.space_group_name_H-M   'P 1'
#
loop_
_entity.id
_entity.type
_entity.pdbx_description
1 polymer ?
#
loop_
_entity_poly.entity_id
_entity_poly.type
_entity_poly.pdbx_seq_one_letter_code
_entity_poly.pdbx_strand_id
1 'polypeptide(L)'
;MQLSETVKLYPTEYQIELIRNTMSEYISTVNNIVYDYTKKDNGNIESVKEIKNIKSISKLTTADVKAKLPSALCNQCIRDAKSIVKKYDKACKEVEKAKKNKKNKRSKRSKKVKGNKSSCFEEIMLLYQ
;
A
#
# COMPACT_ATOMS: atom_id res chain seq x y z
N MET A 1 5.74 46.04 -29.02
CA MET A 1 5.69 44.56 -29.04
C MET A 1 6.96 44.05 -28.38
N GLN A 2 6.85 43.23 -27.34
CA GLN A 2 8.01 42.60 -26.69
C GLN A 2 8.24 41.26 -27.40
N LEU A 3 9.34 41.15 -28.15
CA LEU A 3 9.72 39.94 -28.86
C LEU A 3 10.30 38.96 -27.82
N SER A 4 9.62 37.85 -27.57
CA SER A 4 10.14 36.76 -26.76
C SER A 4 10.78 35.72 -27.67
N GLU A 5 12.09 35.51 -27.52
CA GLU A 5 12.81 34.45 -28.21
C GLU A 5 12.92 33.22 -27.31
N THR A 6 12.60 32.05 -27.86
CA THR A 6 12.70 30.77 -27.15
C THR A 6 13.98 30.04 -27.57
N VAL A 7 14.91 29.86 -26.63
CA VAL A 7 16.12 29.05 -26.83
C VAL A 7 15.90 27.65 -26.24
N LYS A 8 16.16 26.61 -27.03
CA LYS A 8 16.13 25.22 -26.56
C LYS A 8 17.47 24.90 -25.87
N LEU A 9 17.42 24.69 -24.56
CA LEU A 9 18.57 24.25 -23.78
C LEU A 9 18.55 22.74 -23.61
N TYR A 10 19.68 22.11 -23.92
CA TYR A 10 19.90 20.69 -23.66
C TYR A 10 20.88 20.54 -22.49
N PRO A 11 20.60 19.62 -21.56
CA PRO A 11 21.52 19.35 -20.48
C PRO A 11 22.80 18.69 -21.01
N THR A 12 23.91 19.02 -20.38
CA THR A 12 25.20 18.36 -20.62
C THR A 12 25.17 16.91 -20.12
N GLU A 13 26.10 16.07 -20.59
CA GLU A 13 26.23 14.68 -20.14
C GLU A 13 26.31 14.54 -18.61
N TYR A 14 27.09 15.41 -17.96
CA TYR A 14 27.19 15.45 -16.50
C TYR A 14 25.84 15.74 -15.82
N GLN A 15 25.07 16.69 -16.35
CA GLN A 15 23.75 17.02 -15.80
C GLN A 15 22.77 15.88 -16.00
N ILE A 16 22.82 15.20 -17.14
CA ILE A 16 21.99 14.02 -17.42
C ILE A 16 22.31 12.91 -16.40
N GLU A 17 23.58 12.62 -16.18
CA GLU A 17 24.02 11.62 -15.21
C GLU A 17 23.59 11.99 -13.78
N LEU A 18 23.81 13.25 -13.38
CA LEU A 18 23.39 13.75 -12.07
C LEU A 18 21.88 13.59 -11.86
N ILE A 19 21.08 13.90 -12.88
CA ILE A 19 19.63 13.72 -12.86
C ILE A 19 19.29 12.24 -12.69
N ARG A 20 19.88 11.34 -13.49
CA ARG A 20 19.64 9.89 -13.42
C ARG A 20 19.99 9.31 -12.05
N ASN A 21 21.13 9.71 -11.50
CA ASN A 21 21.57 9.27 -10.17
C ASN A 21 20.61 9.78 -9.08
N THR A 22 20.21 11.05 -9.16
CA THR A 22 19.23 11.63 -8.23
C THR A 22 17.89 10.93 -8.29
N MET A 23 17.38 10.61 -9.49
CA MET A 23 16.13 9.87 -9.66
C MET A 23 16.22 8.45 -9.10
N SER A 24 17.34 7.77 -9.33
CA SER A 24 17.58 6.41 -8.84
C SER A 24 17.65 6.36 -7.31
N GLU A 25 18.34 7.33 -6.71
CA GLU A 25 18.41 7.50 -5.26
C GLU A 25 17.03 7.85 -4.67
N TYR A 26 16.25 8.70 -5.35
CA TYR A 26 14.88 9.03 -4.96
C TYR A 26 13.99 7.79 -4.85
N ILE A 27 13.94 6.99 -5.92
CA ILE A 27 13.15 5.77 -5.99
C ILE A 27 13.60 4.78 -4.91
N SER A 28 14.92 4.59 -4.76
CA SER A 28 15.51 3.72 -3.75
C SER A 28 15.10 4.14 -2.34
N THR A 29 15.16 5.45 -2.04
CA THR A 29 14.80 6.00 -0.73
C THR A 29 13.33 5.74 -0.40
N VAL A 30 12.42 6.01 -1.34
CA VAL A 30 10.99 5.74 -1.15
C VAL A 30 10.72 4.25 -0.90
N ASN A 31 11.33 3.38 -1.72
CA ASN A 31 11.16 1.93 -1.59
C ASN A 31 11.67 1.41 -0.24
N ASN A 32 12.84 1.88 0.21
CA ASN A 32 13.40 1.50 1.50
C ASN A 32 12.45 1.88 2.65
N ILE A 33 11.95 3.12 2.66
CA ILE A 33 11.01 3.58 3.69
C ILE A 33 9.75 2.71 3.73
N VAL A 34 9.19 2.37 2.55
CA VAL A 34 7.98 1.53 2.47
C VAL A 34 8.28 0.10 2.93
N TYR A 35 9.43 -0.46 2.54
CA TYR A 35 9.86 -1.80 2.94
C TYR A 35 10.07 -1.93 4.45
N ASP A 36 10.72 -0.94 5.07
CA ASP A 36 10.96 -0.90 6.51
C ASP A 36 9.67 -0.73 7.32
N TYR A 37 8.63 -0.14 6.70
CA TYR A 37 7.30 -0.11 7.28
C TYR A 37 6.61 -1.48 7.22
N THR A 38 6.55 -2.11 6.04
CA THR A 38 5.84 -3.40 5.88
C THR A 38 6.48 -4.54 6.66
N LYS A 39 7.80 -4.46 6.93
CA LYS A 39 8.50 -5.42 7.78
C LYS A 39 8.14 -5.35 9.27
N LYS A 40 7.55 -4.25 9.77
CA LYS A 40 7.14 -4.18 11.18
C LYS A 40 6.03 -5.15 11.58
N ASP A 41 5.25 -5.64 10.60
CA ASP A 41 4.18 -6.62 10.87
C ASP A 41 4.70 -8.06 10.99
N ASN A 42 5.96 -8.32 10.61
CA ASN A 42 6.60 -9.62 10.77
C ASN A 42 7.52 -9.58 11.99
N GLY A 43 7.02 -10.09 13.12
CA GLY A 43 7.79 -10.21 14.36
C GLY A 43 9.16 -10.84 14.14
N ASN A 44 10.15 -10.32 14.88
CA ASN A 44 11.57 -10.66 14.89
C ASN A 44 12.39 -10.18 13.68
N ILE A 45 13.02 -9.01 13.84
CA ILE A 45 14.21 -8.61 13.08
C ILE A 45 15.35 -8.50 14.09
N GLU A 46 16.06 -9.60 14.33
CA GLU A 46 17.29 -9.62 15.14
C GLU A 46 18.52 -9.13 14.37
N SER A 47 18.40 -8.73 13.11
CA SER A 47 19.59 -8.45 12.30
C SER A 47 19.39 -7.42 11.20
N VAL A 48 18.94 -6.21 11.53
CA VAL A 48 19.38 -5.02 10.76
C VAL A 48 19.53 -3.83 11.70
N LYS A 49 20.79 -3.54 12.06
CA LYS A 49 21.21 -2.37 12.82
C LYS A 49 20.81 -1.09 12.05
N GLU A 50 20.41 -0.06 12.79
CA GLU A 50 20.28 1.34 12.37
C GLU A 50 18.96 1.89 11.82
N ILE A 51 17.80 1.40 12.29
CA ILE A 51 16.58 2.23 12.23
C ILE A 51 15.98 2.30 13.63
N LYS A 52 16.18 3.44 14.31
CA LYS A 52 15.54 3.74 15.60
C LYS A 52 14.05 3.44 15.49
N ASN A 53 13.56 2.50 16.30
CA ASN A 53 12.15 2.14 16.53
C ASN A 53 11.13 3.18 16.01
N ILE A 54 10.73 3.11 14.73
CA ILE A 54 9.89 4.17 14.15
C ILE A 54 8.49 4.25 14.76
N LYS A 55 7.92 3.33 15.56
CA LYS A 55 6.53 3.35 16.11
C LYS A 55 5.36 3.53 15.11
N SER A 56 5.44 4.39 14.08
CA SER A 56 4.41 4.70 13.09
C SER A 56 5.01 5.53 11.94
N ILE A 57 4.69 5.19 10.68
CA ILE A 57 5.13 5.92 9.48
C ILE A 57 4.87 7.44 9.56
N SER A 58 3.83 7.86 10.28
CA SER A 58 3.46 9.26 10.47
C SER A 58 4.55 10.11 11.13
N LYS A 59 5.36 9.51 12.02
CA LYS A 59 6.42 10.17 12.78
C LYS A 59 7.77 10.19 12.08
N LEU A 60 7.89 9.57 10.89
CA LEU A 60 9.12 9.56 10.12
C LEU A 60 9.53 11.00 9.75
N THR A 61 10.77 11.35 10.08
CA THR A 61 11.40 12.64 9.78
C THR A 61 12.67 12.45 8.94
N THR A 62 13.22 13.53 8.41
CA THR A 62 14.49 13.50 7.64
C THR A 62 15.68 13.06 8.47
N ALA A 63 15.65 13.21 9.80
CA ALA A 63 16.71 12.69 10.68
C ALA A 63 16.74 11.16 10.71
N ASP A 64 15.62 10.50 10.38
CA ASP A 64 15.49 9.05 10.37
C ASP A 64 15.83 8.44 9.00
N VAL A 65 15.99 9.28 7.96
CA VAL A 65 16.23 8.85 6.58
C VAL A 65 17.63 9.25 6.14
N LYS A 66 18.50 8.27 5.94
CA LYS A 66 19.86 8.48 5.42
C LYS A 66 19.85 8.29 3.90
N ALA A 67 19.81 9.39 3.16
CA ALA A 67 19.85 9.40 1.69
C ALA A 67 20.84 10.46 1.20
N LYS A 68 21.49 10.22 0.05
CA LYS A 68 22.37 11.21 -0.61
C LYS A 68 21.55 12.21 -1.43
N LEU A 69 20.47 12.72 -0.85
CA LEU A 69 19.54 13.64 -1.49
C LEU A 69 19.49 14.98 -0.75
N PRO A 70 19.32 16.11 -1.47
CA PRO A 70 18.97 17.37 -0.86
C PRO A 70 17.75 17.25 0.04
N SER A 71 17.71 18.02 1.13
CA SER A 71 16.65 17.96 2.14
C SER A 71 15.25 18.12 1.55
N ALA A 72 15.08 18.96 0.53
CA ALA A 72 13.82 19.15 -0.17
C ALA A 72 13.32 17.86 -0.85
N LEU A 73 14.21 17.14 -1.54
CA LEU A 73 13.86 15.87 -2.19
C LEU A 73 13.65 14.76 -1.16
N CYS A 74 14.48 14.69 -0.12
CA CYS A 74 14.30 13.73 0.96
C CYS A 74 12.93 13.91 1.66
N ASN A 75 12.52 15.16 1.90
CA ASN A 75 11.19 15.47 2.43
C ASN A 75 10.07 15.00 1.48
N GLN A 76 10.26 15.15 0.17
CA GLN A 76 9.30 14.67 -0.81
C GLN A 76 9.21 13.14 -0.80
N CYS A 77 10.34 12.41 -0.74
CA CYS A 77 10.34 10.95 -0.60
C CYS A 77 9.51 10.49 0.60
N ILE A 78 9.68 11.16 1.75
CA ILE A 78 8.94 10.84 2.98
C ILE A 78 7.43 11.04 2.80
N ARG A 79 7.02 12.12 2.14
CA ARG A 79 5.60 12.40 1.85
C ARG A 79 4.99 11.33 0.93
N ASP A 80 5.73 10.97 -0.12
CA ASP A 80 5.27 9.99 -1.10
C ASP A 80 5.16 8.60 -0.46
N ALA A 81 6.15 8.19 0.33
CA ALA A 81 6.12 6.93 1.08
C ALA A 81 4.92 6.88 2.05
N LYS A 82 4.66 7.96 2.80
CA LYS A 82 3.46 8.07 3.67
C LYS A 82 2.16 7.89 2.88
N SER A 83 2.09 8.46 1.68
CA SER A 83 0.91 8.35 0.79
C SER A 83 0.71 6.91 0.29
N ILE A 84 1.78 6.24 -0.13
CA ILE A 84 1.75 4.84 -0.59
C ILE A 84 1.23 3.92 0.52
N VAL A 85 1.82 4.03 1.72
CA VAL A 85 1.40 3.22 2.88
C VAL A 85 -0.08 3.46 3.22
N LYS A 86 -0.53 4.72 3.23
CA LYS A 86 -1.94 5.04 3.50
C LYS A 86 -2.90 4.43 2.47
N LYS A 87 -2.51 4.40 1.19
CA LYS A 87 -3.30 3.74 0.13
C LYS A 87 -3.36 2.22 0.36
N TYR A 88 -2.24 1.61 0.70
CA TYR A 88 -2.16 0.19 1.02
C TYR A 88 -3.05 -0.19 2.21
N ASP A 89 -2.95 0.54 3.32
CA ASP A 89 -3.77 0.30 4.52
C ASP A 89 -5.27 0.41 4.23
N LYS A 90 -5.66 1.37 3.39
CA LYS A 90 -7.06 1.54 2.96
C LYS A 90 -7.53 0.33 2.17
N ALA A 91 -6.72 -0.14 1.21
CA ALA A 91 -7.04 -1.32 0.41
C ALA A 91 -7.17 -2.59 1.28
N CYS A 92 -6.26 -2.80 2.24
CA CYS A 92 -6.35 -3.92 3.19
C CYS A 92 -7.67 -3.89 4.00
N LYS A 93 -8.05 -2.72 4.52
CA LYS A 93 -9.31 -2.56 5.27
C LYS A 93 -10.55 -2.86 4.42
N GLU A 94 -10.56 -2.48 3.16
CA GLU A 94 -11.67 -2.77 2.24
C GLU A 94 -11.79 -4.28 1.95
N VAL A 95 -10.66 -4.96 1.74
CA VAL A 95 -10.61 -6.42 1.58
C VAL A 95 -11.12 -7.14 2.84
N GLU A 96 -10.72 -6.70 4.04
CA GLU A 96 -11.21 -7.28 5.29
C GLU A 96 -12.73 -7.12 5.47
N LYS A 97 -13.28 -5.93 5.15
CA LYS A 97 -14.72 -5.68 5.18
C LYS A 97 -15.46 -6.61 4.21
N ALA A 98 -14.94 -6.79 2.99
CA ALA A 98 -15.50 -7.71 2.01
C ALA A 98 -15.52 -9.16 2.51
N LYS A 99 -14.42 -9.62 3.14
CA LYS A 99 -14.35 -10.96 3.77
C LYS A 99 -15.38 -11.14 4.88
N LYS A 100 -15.53 -10.16 5.79
CA LYS A 100 -16.54 -10.19 6.87
C LYS A 100 -17.97 -10.25 6.32
N ASN A 101 -18.28 -9.43 5.31
CA ASN A 101 -19.60 -9.42 4.68
C ASN A 101 -19.93 -10.76 3.98
N LYS A 102 -18.95 -11.40 3.32
CA LYS A 102 -19.12 -12.72 2.70
C LYS A 102 -19.34 -13.82 3.75
N LYS A 103 -18.65 -13.77 4.89
CA LYS A 103 -18.84 -14.70 6.03
C LYS A 103 -20.24 -14.55 6.65
N ASN A 104 -20.70 -13.30 6.86
CA ASN A 104 -22.04 -13.02 7.36
C ASN A 104 -23.14 -13.50 6.39
N LYS A 105 -22.96 -13.31 5.07
CA LYS A 105 -23.90 -13.81 4.05
C LYS A 105 -23.96 -15.34 4.00
N ARG A 106 -22.82 -16.04 4.15
CA ARG A 106 -22.76 -17.51 4.29
C ARG A 106 -23.48 -18.00 5.55
N SER A 107 -23.29 -17.34 6.70
CA SER A 107 -23.97 -17.70 7.96
C SER A 107 -25.50 -17.49 7.93
N LYS A 108 -25.99 -16.49 7.17
CA LYS A 108 -27.43 -16.29 6.95
C LYS A 108 -28.02 -17.34 6.00
N ARG A 109 -27.26 -17.78 4.99
CA ARG A 109 -27.69 -18.82 4.05
C ARG A 109 -27.78 -20.19 4.72
N SER A 110 -26.87 -20.53 5.64
CA SER A 110 -26.95 -21.77 6.43
C SER A 110 -28.05 -21.76 7.50
N LYS A 111 -28.49 -20.60 8.00
CA LYS A 111 -29.70 -20.49 8.85
C LYS A 111 -31.01 -20.65 8.06
N LYS A 112 -31.07 -20.23 6.79
CA LYS A 112 -32.28 -20.34 5.94
C LYS A 112 -32.55 -21.78 5.46
N VAL A 113 -31.56 -22.69 5.49
CA VAL A 113 -31.71 -24.10 5.08
C VAL A 113 -32.24 -25.01 6.22
N LYS A 114 -32.39 -24.49 7.46
CA LYS A 114 -32.97 -25.25 8.59
C LYS A 114 -34.49 -25.11 8.73
N GLY A 115 -35.18 -24.33 7.88
CA GLY A 115 -36.63 -24.29 7.80
C GLY A 115 -37.09 -24.88 6.47
N ASN A 116 -37.99 -25.86 6.52
CA ASN A 116 -38.67 -26.53 5.40
C ASN A 116 -37.89 -27.68 4.76
N LYS A 117 -37.77 -28.80 5.50
CA LYS A 117 -37.46 -30.13 4.92
C LYS A 117 -38.64 -31.11 4.97
N SER A 118 -39.84 -30.68 5.33
CA SER A 118 -40.97 -31.59 5.52
C SER A 118 -42.02 -31.61 4.39
N SER A 119 -42.12 -30.60 3.52
CA SER A 119 -43.23 -30.57 2.53
C SER A 119 -42.94 -31.25 1.19
N CYS A 120 -41.67 -31.46 0.83
CA CYS A 120 -41.31 -31.96 -0.52
C CYS A 120 -41.33 -33.51 -0.61
N PHE A 121 -41.28 -34.21 0.51
CA PHE A 121 -41.28 -35.68 0.53
C PHE A 121 -42.70 -36.27 0.43
N GLU A 122 -43.70 -35.54 0.91
CA GLU A 122 -45.12 -35.95 0.83
C GLU A 122 -45.69 -35.79 -0.59
N GLU A 123 -45.29 -34.75 -1.33
CA GLU A 123 -45.74 -34.54 -2.72
C GLU A 123 -45.19 -35.59 -3.71
N ILE A 124 -44.02 -36.18 -3.45
CA ILE A 124 -43.44 -37.21 -4.33
C ILE A 124 -44.12 -38.57 -4.12
N MET A 125 -44.62 -38.86 -2.92
CA MET A 125 -45.30 -40.14 -2.62
C MET A 125 -46.72 -40.24 -3.20
N LEU A 126 -47.38 -39.10 -3.47
CA LEU A 126 -48.72 -39.07 -4.08
C LEU A 126 -48.73 -39.23 -5.61
N LEU A 127 -47.57 -39.15 -6.26
CA LEU A 127 -47.43 -39.35 -7.72
C LEU A 127 -47.20 -40.81 -8.12
N TYR A 128 -47.06 -41.72 -7.15
CA TYR A 128 -46.79 -43.15 -7.36
C TYR A 128 -47.88 -44.08 -6.81
N GLN A 129 -49.12 -43.59 -6.70
CA GLN A 129 -50.30 -44.39 -6.36
C GLN A 129 -51.36 -44.29 -7.45
#